data_AF-A0A9Q4DK62-F1
#
_entry.id   AF-A0A9Q4DK62-F1
#
_cell.length_a   1.000
_cell.length_b   1.000
_cell.length_c   1.000
_cell.angle_alpha   90.00
_cell.angle_beta   90.00
_cell.angle_gamma   90.00
#
_symmetry.space_group_name_H-M   'P 1'
#
loop_
_entity.id
_entity.type
_entity.pdbx_description
1 polymer ?
#
loop_
_entity_poly.entity_id
_entity_poly.type
_entity_poly.pdbx_seq_one_letter_code
_entity_poly.pdbx_strand_id
1 'polypeptide(L)' 'EVTLGELEATMRGFQKEKSPGPDGWTIEFYLAFFDLLGQDLLRVINHCNGSGKIPSAIKATFIALIPKSDKPASYD' A
#
# COMPACT_ATOMS: atom_id res chain seq x y z
N GLU A 1 10.45 -16.78 -4.25
CA GLU A 1 9.42 -16.09 -5.03
C GLU A 1 8.15 -16.07 -4.18
N VAL A 2 7.40 -14.97 -4.15
CA VAL A 2 6.17 -14.87 -3.34
C VAL A 2 5.07 -15.70 -4.02
N THR A 3 4.25 -16.38 -3.23
CA THR A 3 3.08 -17.14 -3.70
C THR A 3 1.79 -16.33 -3.60
N LEU A 4 0.76 -16.73 -4.36
CA LEU A 4 -0.55 -16.07 -4.30
C LEU A 4 -1.18 -16.16 -2.90
N GLY A 5 -1.04 -17.31 -2.22
CA GLY A 5 -1.57 -17.51 -0.87
C GLY A 5 -0.86 -16.64 0.18
N GLU A 6 0.46 -16.49 0.09
CA GLU A 6 1.21 -15.56 0.96
C GLU A 6 0.80 -14.10 0.73
N LEU A 7 0.58 -13.72 -0.53
CA LEU A 7 0.10 -12.40 -0.89
C LEU A 7 -1.29 -12.14 -0.29
N GLU A 8 -2.23 -13.05 -0.50
CA GLU A 8 -3.60 -12.92 0.01
C GLU A 8 -3.62 -12.84 1.54
N ALA A 9 -2.91 -13.74 2.22
CA ALA A 9 -2.83 -13.76 3.67
C ALA A 9 -2.26 -12.45 4.23
N THR A 10 -1.23 -11.91 3.58
CA THR A 10 -0.64 -10.62 3.95
C THR A 10 -1.64 -9.48 3.78
N MET A 11 -2.31 -9.42 2.63
CA MET A 11 -3.30 -8.37 2.34
C MET A 11 -4.49 -8.40 3.30
N ARG A 12 -4.92 -9.59 3.72
CA ARG A 12 -5.99 -9.76 4.73
C ARG A 12 -5.55 -9.31 6.13
N GLY A 13 -4.25 -9.28 6.41
CA GLY A 13 -3.68 -8.81 7.68
C GLY A 13 -3.55 -7.28 7.78
N PHE A 14 -3.78 -6.53 6.70
CA PHE A 14 -3.68 -5.08 6.72
C PHE A 14 -4.83 -4.42 7.50
N GLN A 15 -4.53 -3.30 8.15
CA GLN A 15 -5.56 -2.49 8.79
C GLN A 15 -6.44 -1.83 7.74
N LYS A 16 -7.75 -1.87 8.00
CA LYS A 16 -8.80 -1.25 7.18
C LYS A 16 -8.93 0.25 7.50
N GLU A 17 -9.69 0.95 6.66
CA GLU A 17 -10.04 2.37 6.79
C GLU A 17 -8.81 3.29 6.86
N LYS A 18 -7.75 2.90 6.15
CA LYS A 18 -6.57 3.74 5.96
C LYS A 18 -6.75 4.66 4.76
N SER A 19 -6.10 5.82 4.83
CA SER A 19 -6.07 6.75 3.72
C SER A 19 -5.53 6.05 2.46
N PRO A 20 -6.17 6.22 1.30
CA PRO A 20 -5.68 5.66 0.05
C PRO A 20 -4.36 6.31 -0.37
N GLY A 21 -3.64 5.62 -1.25
CA GLY A 21 -2.51 6.22 -1.96
C GLY A 21 -2.99 7.27 -2.98
N PRO A 22 -2.08 7.85 -3.77
CA PRO A 22 -2.44 8.79 -4.83
C PRO A 22 -3.31 8.20 -5.95
N ASP A 23 -3.41 6.87 -6.01
CA ASP A 23 -4.32 6.13 -6.89
C ASP A 23 -5.78 6.14 -6.41
N GLY A 24 -6.03 6.53 -5.16
CA GLY A 24 -7.37 6.58 -4.57
C GLY A 24 -7.91 5.22 -4.13
N TRP A 25 -7.12 4.14 -4.21
CA TRP A 25 -7.57 2.79 -3.83
C TRP A 25 -7.04 2.40 -2.45
N THR A 26 -7.92 1.82 -1.65
CA THR A 26 -7.59 1.29 -0.32
C THR A 26 -7.42 -0.23 -0.38
N ILE A 27 -6.99 -0.85 0.71
CA ILE A 27 -6.82 -2.31 0.75
C ILE A 27 -8.13 -3.06 0.53
N GLU A 28 -9.26 -2.49 0.93
CA GLU A 28 -10.60 -3.06 0.74
C GLU A 28 -10.95 -3.24 -0.73
N PHE A 29 -10.54 -2.31 -1.59
CA PHE A 29 -10.69 -2.45 -3.04
C PHE A 29 -9.94 -3.69 -3.53
N TYR A 30 -8.65 -3.80 -3.19
CA TYR A 30 -7.83 -4.92 -3.64
C TYR A 30 -8.30 -6.28 -3.08
N LEU A 31 -8.85 -6.30 -1.87
CA LEU A 31 -9.45 -7.51 -1.29
C LEU A 31 -10.79 -7.88 -1.96
N ALA A 32 -11.63 -6.90 -2.28
CA ALA A 32 -12.91 -7.13 -2.95
C ALA A 32 -12.74 -7.66 -4.38
N PHE A 33 -11.66 -7.26 -5.05
CA PHE A 33 -11.33 -7.66 -6.42
C PHE A 33 -10.13 -8.61 -6.48
N PHE A 34 -9.78 -9.30 -5.38
CA PHE A 34 -8.58 -10.14 -5.33
C PHE A 34 -8.64 -11.29 -6.34
N ASP A 35 -9.81 -11.88 -6.55
CA ASP A 35 -9.99 -12.95 -7.54
C ASP A 35 -9.71 -12.46 -8.98
N LEU A 36 -9.92 -11.16 -9.23
CA LEU A 36 -9.66 -10.53 -10.52
C LEU A 36 -8.21 -10.04 -10.65
N LEU A 37 -7.67 -9.40 -9.62
CA LEU A 37 -6.41 -8.65 -9.66
C LEU A 37 -5.23 -9.40 -9.03
N GLY A 38 -5.48 -10.43 -8.23
CA GLY A 38 -4.48 -11.06 -7.37
C GLY A 38 -3.27 -11.60 -8.13
N GLN A 39 -3.49 -12.18 -9.31
CA GLN A 39 -2.39 -12.67 -10.14
C GLN A 39 -1.57 -11.54 -10.78
N ASP A 40 -2.19 -10.43 -11.13
CA ASP A 40 -1.48 -9.27 -11.66
C ASP A 40 -0.63 -8.62 -10.57
N LEU A 41 -1.20 -8.48 -9.37
CA LEU A 41 -0.47 -7.99 -8.19
C LEU A 41 0.73 -8.88 -7.87
N LEU A 42 0.56 -10.21 -7.91
CA LEU A 42 1.65 -11.16 -7.66
C LEU A 42 2.78 -11.00 -8.68
N ARG A 43 2.45 -10.88 -9.97
CA ARG A 43 3.43 -10.66 -11.03
C ARG A 43 4.23 -9.38 -10.82
N VAL A 44 3.56 -8.29 -10.45
CA VAL A 44 4.22 -7.01 -10.15
C VAL A 44 5.15 -7.15 -8.95
N ILE A 45 4.70 -7.79 -7.86
CA ILE A 45 5.50 -7.98 -6.65
C ILE A 45 6.74 -8.82 -6.92
N ASN A 46 6.59 -9.95 -7.61
CA ASN A 46 7.73 -10.82 -7.94
C ASN A 46 8.69 -10.14 -8.91
N HIS A 47 8.19 -9.34 -9.86
CA HIS A 47 9.05 -8.52 -10.72
C HIS A 47 9.86 -7.48 -9.92
N CYS A 48 9.22 -6.76 -8.99
CA CYS A 48 9.88 -5.80 -8.12
C CYS A 48 10.94 -6.48 -7.25
N ASN A 49 10.61 -7.65 -6.68
CA ASN A 49 11.52 -8.42 -5.83
C ASN A 49 12.74 -8.94 -6.62
N GLY A 50 12.53 -9.47 -7.84
CA GLY A 50 13.61 -9.98 -8.67
C GLY A 50 14.50 -8.88 -9.27
N SER A 51 13.92 -7.73 -9.62
CA SER A 51 14.66 -6.60 -10.20
C SER A 51 15.30 -5.67 -9.15
N GLY A 52 14.85 -5.74 -7.89
CA GLY A 52 15.19 -4.78 -6.84
C GLY A 52 14.69 -3.36 -7.10
N LYS A 53 13.74 -3.18 -8.04
CA LYS A 53 13.26 -1.87 -8.48
C LYS A 53 11.75 -1.79 -8.31
N ILE A 54 11.30 -0.66 -7.76
CA ILE A 54 9.88 -0.33 -7.64
C ILE A 54 9.56 0.82 -8.61
N PRO A 55 8.51 0.69 -9.45
CA PRO A 55 8.04 1.75 -10.34
C PRO A 55 7.84 3.09 -9.61
N SER A 56 8.17 4.21 -10.26
CA SER A 56 8.00 5.55 -9.69
C SER A 56 6.56 5.87 -9.33
N ALA A 57 5.59 5.39 -10.12
CA ALA A 57 4.17 5.58 -9.85
C ALA A 57 3.73 5.03 -8.49
N ILE A 58 4.22 3.84 -8.11
CA ILE A 58 3.88 3.20 -6.81
C ILE A 58 4.52 3.96 -5.63
N LYS A 59 5.63 4.69 -5.88
CA LYS A 59 6.32 5.48 -4.86
C LYS A 59 5.69 6.87 -4.63
N ALA A 60 4.73 7.27 -5.46
CA ALA A 60 4.03 8.53 -5.26
C ALA A 60 3.25 8.48 -3.94
N THR A 61 3.26 9.56 -3.17
CA THR A 61 2.51 9.66 -1.90
C THR A 61 2.00 11.07 -1.66
N PHE A 62 0.85 11.19 -1.01
CA PHE A 62 0.34 12.46 -0.49
C PHE A 62 0.72 12.61 0.98
N ILE A 63 1.41 13.70 1.30
CA ILE A 63 1.86 13.98 2.66
C ILE A 63 0.92 15.00 3.29
N ALA A 64 0.27 14.59 4.39
CA ALA A 64 -0.51 15.47 5.25
C ALA A 64 0.19 15.61 6.60
N LEU A 65 0.40 16.84 7.06
CA LEU A 65 0.97 17.13 8.38
C LEU A 65 -0.17 17.14 9.41
N ILE A 66 -0.16 16.18 10.33
CA ILE A 66 -1.11 16.11 11.44
C ILE A 66 -0.42 16.65 12.71
N PRO A 67 -0.91 17.76 13.30
CA PRO A 67 -0.39 18.26 14.57
C PRO A 67 -0.51 17.20 15.67
N LYS A 68 0.56 16.98 16.43
CA LYS A 68 0.57 16.03 17.55
C LYS A 68 -0.15 16.57 18.80
N SER A 69 -0.30 17.88 18.90
CA SER A 69 -0.93 18.58 20.01
C SER A 69 -1.55 19.89 19.52
N ASP A 70 -2.61 20.33 20.19
CA ASP A 70 -3.31 21.59 19.91
C ASP A 70 -2.42 22.83 20.14
N LYS A 71 -1.33 22.65 20.90
CA LYS A 71 -0.33 23.68 21.15
C LYS A 71 0.94 23.36 20.35
N PRO A 72 1.40 24.26 19.46
CA PRO A 72 2.75 24.15 18.94
C PRO A 72 3.73 24.32 20.11
N ALA A 73 4.75 23.46 20.20
CA ALA A 73 5.89 23.76 21.07
C ALA A 73 6.49 25.08 20.56
N SER A 74 6.58 26.10 21.42
CA SER A 74 7.41 27.27 21.13
C SER A 74 8.85 26.77 21.05
N TYR A 75 9.46 26.92 19.88
CA TYR A 75 10.91 26.79 19.76
C TYR A 75 11.46 28.20 20.02
N ASP A 76 12.00 28.41 21.22
CA ASP A 76 12.82 29.59 21.55
C ASP A 76 14.17 29.53 20.81
#